data_AF-A0ABC9S9N3-F1
#
_entry.id   AF-A0ABC9S9N3-F1
#
_cell.length_a   1.000
_cell.length_b   1.000
_cell.length_c   1.000
_cell.angle_alpha   90.00
_cell.angle_beta   90.00
_cell.angle_gamma   90.00
#
_symmetry.space_group_name_H-M   'P 1'
#
loop_
_entity.id
_entity.type
_entity.pdbx_description
1 polymer ?
#
loop_
_entity_poly.entity_id
_entity_poly.type
_entity_poly.pdbx_seq_one_letter_code
_entity_poly.pdbx_strand_id
1 'polypeptide(L)' 'MFQPLLDAFIDSASIKKMPLSYPLKIAVANWWGGAEEFKKSVLYFILSQRYTITL' A
#
# COMPACT_ATOMS: atom_id res chain seq x y z
N MET A 1 -22.69 -11.80 7.44
CA MET A 1 -22.73 -10.34 7.70
C MET A 1 -21.36 -9.77 7.35
N PHE A 2 -21.27 -8.95 6.29
CA PHE A 2 -20.00 -8.37 5.82
C PHE A 2 -19.82 -6.91 6.26
N GLN A 3 -20.93 -6.19 6.47
CA GLN A 3 -20.91 -4.76 6.75
C GLN A 3 -20.06 -4.36 7.97
N PRO A 4 -20.18 -5.00 9.15
CA PRO A 4 -19.36 -4.63 10.31
C PRO A 4 -17.85 -4.82 10.09
N LEU A 5 -17.48 -5.79 9.24
CA LEU A 5 -16.08 -6.03 8.88
C LEU A 5 -15.56 -4.94 7.94
N LEU A 6 -16.39 -4.51 6.97
CA LEU A 6 -16.04 -3.44 6.05
C LEU A 6 -15.88 -2.10 6.80
N ASP A 7 -16.78 -1.81 7.73
CA ASP A 7 -16.74 -0.58 8.53
C ASP A 7 -15.45 -0.54 9.38
N ALA A 8 -15.12 -1.63 10.08
CA ALA A 8 -13.87 -1.75 10.84
C ALA A 8 -12.61 -1.62 9.96
N PHE A 9 -12.65 -2.15 8.73
CA PHE A 9 -11.55 -2.01 7.77
C PHE A 9 -11.35 -0.55 7.35
N ILE A 10 -12.44 0.16 7.01
CA ILE A 10 -12.39 1.57 6.62
C ILE A 10 -11.81 2.43 7.74
N ASP A 11 -12.26 2.21 8.98
CA ASP A 11 -11.74 2.93 10.15
C ASP A 11 -10.25 2.67 10.37
N SER A 12 -9.79 1.43 10.18
CA SER A 12 -8.38 1.06 10.29
C SER A 12 -7.49 1.69 9.22
N ALA A 13 -8.05 2.02 8.05
CA ALA A 13 -7.33 2.58 6.92
C ALA A 13 -7.23 4.12 6.95
N SER A 14 -7.88 4.78 7.92
CA SER A 14 -7.87 6.23 8.04
C SER A 14 -6.48 6.76 8.40
N ILE A 15 -5.89 7.55 7.51
CA ILE A 15 -4.54 8.10 7.66
C ILE A 15 -4.52 9.62 7.46
N LYS A 16 -3.84 10.34 8.36
CA LYS A 16 -3.65 11.80 8.24
C LYS A 16 -2.75 12.12 7.03
N LYS A 17 -3.19 12.99 6.12
CA LYS A 17 -2.37 13.45 4.97
C LYS A 17 -1.03 14.03 5.46
N MET A 18 0.06 13.62 4.81
CA MET A 18 1.39 14.19 5.05
C MET A 18 1.73 15.23 3.97
N PRO A 19 2.48 16.29 4.32
CA PRO A 19 2.87 17.32 3.37
C PRO A 19 4.05 16.92 2.46
N LEU A 20 4.80 15.87 2.79
CA LEU A 20 5.97 15.42 2.02
C LEU A 20 5.93 13.90 1.79
N SER A 21 6.21 13.47 0.56
CA SER A 21 6.40 12.07 0.19
C SER A 21 7.90 11.78 0.06
N TYR A 22 8.39 10.78 0.78
CA TYR A 22 9.82 10.41 0.76
C TYR A 22 10.08 9.33 -0.32
N PRO A 23 11.24 9.35 -1.01
CA PRO A 23 11.56 8.31 -1.99
C PRO A 23 11.84 6.98 -1.30
N LEU A 24 11.32 5.88 -1.85
CA LEU A 24 11.51 4.52 -1.34
C LEU A 24 11.83 3.55 -2.49
N LYS A 25 12.98 2.87 -2.42
CA LYS A 25 13.37 1.83 -3.39
C LYS A 25 13.09 0.45 -2.81
N ILE A 26 12.35 -0.38 -3.54
CA ILE A 26 11.95 -1.73 -3.12
C ILE A 26 12.37 -2.71 -4.21
N ALA A 27 13.09 -3.76 -3.83
CA ALA A 27 13.38 -4.86 -4.74
C ALA A 27 12.34 -5.98 -4.54
N VAL A 28 11.77 -6.48 -5.64
CA VAL A 28 10.85 -7.62 -5.64
C VAL A 28 11.60 -8.87 -6.09
N ALA A 29 11.30 -10.01 -5.45
CA ALA A 29 11.95 -11.27 -5.80
C ALA A 29 11.54 -11.72 -7.22
N ASN A 30 12.51 -12.20 -8.00
CA ASN A 30 12.32 -12.59 -9.40
C ASN A 30 11.28 -13.72 -9.63
N TRP A 31 10.99 -14.51 -8.59
CA TRP A 31 10.06 -15.65 -8.64
C TRP A 31 8.63 -15.31 -8.19
N TRP A 32 8.45 -14.16 -7.52
CA TRP A 32 7.13 -13.56 -7.30
C TRP A 32 6.72 -12.96 -8.65
N GLY A 33 5.45 -13.06 -9.09
CA GLY A 33 4.93 -12.70 -10.42
C GLY A 33 5.11 -11.25 -10.91
N GLY A 34 6.13 -10.56 -10.41
CA GLY A 34 6.70 -9.34 -10.90
C GLY A 34 6.36 -8.14 -10.05
N ALA A 35 6.88 -6.99 -10.46
CA ALA A 35 6.52 -5.70 -9.90
C ALA A 35 5.01 -5.40 -10.07
N GLU A 36 4.34 -5.99 -11.07
CA GLU A 36 2.91 -5.75 -11.32
C GLU A 36 2.00 -6.36 -10.25
N GLU A 37 2.29 -7.58 -9.78
CA GLU A 37 1.52 -8.19 -8.68
C GLU A 37 1.73 -7.42 -7.38
N PHE A 38 2.98 -7.01 -7.12
CA PHE A 38 3.30 -6.20 -5.95
C PHE A 38 2.52 -4.88 -5.94
N LYS A 39 2.40 -4.20 -7.08
CA LYS A 39 1.63 -2.95 -7.22
C LYS A 39 0.14 -3.09 -6.90
N LYS A 40 -0.44 -4.28 -7.05
CA LYS A 40 -1.86 -4.56 -6.71
C LYS A 40 -2.08 -4.87 -5.24
N SER A 41 -1.00 -5.11 -4.48
CA SER A 41 -1.11 -5.49 -3.06
C SER A 41 -1.57 -4.32 -2.19
N VAL A 42 -2.26 -4.65 -1.09
CA VAL A 42 -2.62 -3.68 -0.05
C VAL A 42 -1.36 -3.03 0.55
N LEU A 43 -0.25 -3.75 0.60
CA LEU A 43 1.02 -3.21 1.11
C LEU A 43 1.54 -2.06 0.23
N TYR A 44 1.53 -2.24 -1.10
CA TYR A 44 1.90 -1.16 -2.01
C TYR A 44 0.97 0.05 -1.86
N PHE A 45 -0.35 -0.19 -1.72
CA PHE A 45 -1.34 0.86 -1.50
C PHE A 45 -1.07 1.68 -0.22
N ILE A 46 -0.71 1.03 0.89
CA ILE A 46 -0.39 1.70 2.16
C ILE A 46 0.90 2.53 2.01
N LEU A 47 1.95 1.94 1.44
CA LEU A 47 3.24 2.60 1.25
C LEU A 47 3.12 3.81 0.31
N SER A 48 2.31 3.72 -0.75
CA SER A 48 2.13 4.82 -1.71
C SER A 48 1.43 6.04 -1.12
N GLN A 49 0.76 5.92 0.04
CA GLN A 49 0.18 7.08 0.72
C GLN A 49 1.24 7.96 1.41
N ARG A 50 2.46 7.44 1.58
CA ARG A 50 3.55 8.09 2.34
C ARG A 50 4.85 8.25 1.54
N TYR A 51 5.05 7.40 0.53
CA TYR A 51 6.31 7.30 -0.18
C TYR A 51 6.13 7.32 -1.69
N THR A 52 7.13 7.88 -2.37
CA THR A 52 7.30 7.77 -3.82
C THR A 52 8.11 6.52 -4.10
N ILE A 53 7.42 5.44 -4.48
CA ILE A 53 8.01 4.11 -4.61
C ILE A 53 8.70 3.97 -5.97
N THR A 54 9.89 3.38 -5.97
CA THR A 54 10.60 2.87 -7.16
C THR A 54 10.85 1.38 -6.96
N LEU A 55 10.42 0.57 -7.94
CA LEU A 55 10.56 -0.89 -7.94
C LEU A 55 11.69 -1.32 -8.87
#